data_AF-A0A951GSS6-F1
#
_entry.id   AF-A0A951GSS6-F1
#
_cell.length_a   1.000
_cell.length_b   1.000
_cell.length_c   1.000
_cell.angle_alpha   90.00
_cell.angle_beta   90.00
_cell.angle_gamma   90.00
#
_symmetry.space_group_name_H-M   'P 1'
#
loop_
_entity.id
_entity.type
_entity.pdbx_description
1 polymer ?
#
loop_
_entity_poly.entity_id
_entity_poly.type
_entity_poly.pdbx_seq_one_letter_code
_entity_poly.pdbx_strand_id
1 'polypeptide(L)'
;MEMRRNRRYGLHALELIIGDERYRAINWSMNGALLYGVCDIVGARVRGEMGVPGSSGFMPFAATVVRADLARGSSALCFEDDRTARLNFHDDDFAALQ
;
A
#
# COMPACT_ATOMS: atom_id res chain seq x y z
N MET A 1 -5.73 -9.76 23.06
CA MET A 1 -6.07 -8.33 22.92
C MET A 1 -4.91 -7.64 22.22
N GLU A 2 -5.08 -7.25 20.95
CA GLU A 2 -4.00 -6.69 20.14
C GLU A 2 -3.81 -5.20 20.46
N MET A 3 -2.71 -4.87 21.14
CA MET A 3 -2.30 -3.50 21.45
C MET A 3 -1.82 -2.80 20.18
N ARG A 4 -2.66 -1.95 19.60
CA ARG A 4 -2.31 -1.08 18.47
C ARG A 4 -1.33 0.00 18.94
N ARG A 5 -0.04 -0.18 18.66
CA ARG A 5 1.07 0.66 19.15
C ARG A 5 1.23 2.02 18.45
N ASN A 6 0.50 2.32 17.38
CA ASN A 6 0.75 3.54 16.58
C ASN A 6 -0.50 4.41 16.34
N ARG A 7 -0.33 5.74 16.51
CA ARG A 7 -1.37 6.77 16.35
C ARG A 7 -1.64 6.95 14.85
N ARG A 8 -2.90 6.83 14.42
CA ARG A 8 -3.29 7.06 13.01
C ARG A 8 -3.41 8.57 12.75
N TYR A 9 -2.76 9.06 11.71
CA TYR A 9 -2.91 10.44 11.27
C TYR A 9 -4.15 10.54 10.39
N GLY A 10 -5.08 11.43 10.74
CA GLY A 10 -6.28 11.73 9.96
C GLY A 10 -6.01 12.58 8.71
N LEU A 11 -4.88 12.35 8.03
CA LEU A 11 -4.62 12.96 6.72
C LEU A 11 -5.40 12.15 5.69
N HIS A 12 -6.61 12.62 5.39
CA HIS A 12 -7.63 12.04 4.51
C HIS A 12 -7.21 11.87 3.03
N ALA A 13 -5.94 12.07 2.70
CA ALA A 13 -5.48 12.10 1.32
C ALA A 13 -4.13 11.37 1.20
N LEU A 14 -4.10 10.09 1.59
CA LEU A 14 -3.06 9.18 1.10
C LEU A 14 -3.68 8.37 -0.04
N GLU A 15 -3.01 8.42 -1.18
CA GLU A 15 -3.31 7.61 -2.35
C GLU A 15 -2.24 6.54 -2.50
N LEU A 16 -2.65 5.33 -2.85
CA LEU A 16 -1.76 4.20 -3.14
C LEU A 16 -2.06 3.72 -4.55
N ILE A 17 -1.01 3.52 -5.33
CA ILE A 17 -1.06 2.97 -6.69
C ILE A 17 -0.44 1.58 -6.62
N ILE A 18 -1.21 0.55 -6.98
CA ILE A 18 -0.78 -0.86 -6.98
C ILE A 18 -1.11 -1.42 -8.37
N GLY A 19 -0.09 -1.72 -9.17
CA GLY A 19 -0.29 -1.97 -10.60
C GLY A 19 -0.93 -0.76 -11.27
N ASP A 20 -2.00 -1.01 -12.04
CA ASP A 20 -2.78 0.04 -12.71
C ASP A 20 -3.94 0.61 -11.86
N GLU A 21 -4.09 0.11 -10.61
CA GLU A 21 -5.17 0.50 -9.74
C GLU A 21 -4.77 1.56 -8.72
N ARG A 22 -5.70 2.48 -8.45
CA ARG A 22 -5.52 3.60 -7.54
C ARG A 22 -6.52 3.50 -6.39
N TYR A 23 -5.97 3.48 -5.19
CA TYR A 23 -6.71 3.33 -3.94
C TYR A 23 -6.59 4.57 -3.08
N ARG A 24 -7.69 4.97 -2.44
CA ARG A 24 -7.69 6.03 -1.42
C ARG A 24 -7.67 5.43 -0.03
N ALA A 25 -6.81 5.94 0.85
CA ALA A 25 -6.79 5.50 2.23
C ALA A 25 -7.98 6.09 3.02
N ILE A 26 -8.76 5.21 3.64
CA ILE A 26 -9.73 5.53 4.69
C ILE A 26 -8.99 6.09 5.92
N ASN A 27 -7.88 5.44 6.29
CA ASN A 27 -6.93 5.91 7.30
C ASN A 27 -5.58 5.20 7.11
N TRP A 28 -4.53 5.76 7.69
CA TRP A 28 -3.19 5.19 7.58
C TRP A 28 -2.31 5.53 8.78
N SER A 29 -1.18 4.83 8.85
CA SER A 29 -0.09 5.01 9.79
C SER A 29 1.21 4.61 9.11
N MET A 30 2.35 4.80 9.77
CA MET A 30 3.64 4.33 9.24
C MET A 30 3.69 2.82 9.00
N ASN A 31 2.82 2.03 9.65
CA ASN A 31 2.86 0.57 9.59
C ASN A 31 1.75 -0.03 8.71
N GLY A 32 0.89 0.79 8.11
CA GLY A 32 -0.17 0.27 7.27
C GLY A 32 -1.27 1.27 6.94
N ALA A 33 -2.12 0.87 6.00
CA ALA A 33 -3.24 1.65 5.52
C ALA A 33 -4.52 0.80 5.44
N LEU A 34 -5.66 1.44 5.66
CA LEU A 34 -6.97 0.91 5.32
C LEU A 34 -7.45 1.64 4.06
N LEU A 35 -7.78 0.90 3.01
CA LEU A 35 -8.11 1.41 1.68
C LEU A 35 -9.60 1.31 1.38
N TYR A 36 -10.10 2.27 0.61
CA TYR A 36 -11.30 2.10 -0.20
C TYR A 36 -10.92 1.29 -1.44
N GLY A 37 -11.64 0.20 -1.70
CA GLY A 37 -11.34 -0.78 -2.74
C GLY A 37 -10.88 -2.11 -2.14
N VAL A 38 -11.10 -3.18 -2.90
CA VAL A 38 -10.66 -4.52 -2.54
C VAL A 38 -9.37 -4.82 -3.28
N CYS A 39 -8.34 -5.15 -2.52
CA CYS A 39 -7.14 -5.82 -3.02
C CYS A 39 -7.34 -7.33 -2.78
N ASP A 40 -7.52 -8.09 -3.86
CA ASP A 40 -8.27 -9.35 -3.84
C ASP A 40 -7.57 -10.54 -3.18
N ILE A 41 -6.27 -10.45 -2.88
CA ILE A 41 -5.51 -11.60 -2.37
C ILE A 41 -4.96 -11.29 -0.98
N VAL A 42 -5.71 -11.67 0.05
CA VAL A 42 -5.23 -11.65 1.44
C VAL A 42 -4.01 -12.57 1.57
N GLY A 43 -2.96 -12.07 2.22
CA GLY A 43 -1.66 -12.72 2.34
C GLY A 43 -0.70 -12.42 1.19
N ALA A 44 -1.16 -11.82 0.08
CA ALA A 44 -0.27 -11.42 -0.99
C ALA A 44 0.59 -10.22 -0.59
N ARG A 45 1.84 -10.27 -1.02
CA ARG A 45 2.73 -9.12 -1.02
C ARG A 45 2.43 -8.26 -2.24
N VAL A 46 2.18 -6.98 -2.01
CA VAL A 46 1.95 -5.96 -3.03
C VAL A 46 3.07 -4.93 -2.98
N ARG A 47 3.36 -4.36 -4.15
CA ARG A 47 4.28 -3.23 -4.30
C ARG A 47 3.56 -2.12 -5.03
N GLY A 48 3.96 -0.90 -4.74
CA GLY A 48 3.29 0.25 -5.31
C GLY A 48 3.96 1.54 -4.92
N GLU A 49 3.27 2.62 -5.24
CA GLU A 49 3.67 3.97 -4.89
C GLU A 49 2.59 4.62 -4.04
N MET A 50 3.00 5.39 -3.04
CA MET A 50 2.06 6.12 -2.19
C MET A 50 2.42 7.60 -2.11
N GLY A 51 1.42 8.45 -2.06
CA GLY A 51 1.61 9.90 -2.08
C GLY A 51 0.35 10.65 -1.71
N VAL A 52 0.50 11.96 -1.58
CA VAL A 52 -0.65 12.86 -1.43
C VAL A 52 -1.20 13.18 -2.83
N PRO A 53 -2.51 13.07 -3.09
CA PRO A 53 -3.11 13.45 -4.36
C PRO A 53 -2.67 14.85 -4.81
N GLY A 54 -2.23 14.97 -6.07
CA GLY A 54 -1.74 16.22 -6.64
C GLY A 54 -0.33 16.62 -6.20
N SER A 55 0.32 15.84 -5.33
CA SER A 55 1.75 15.97 -5.06
C SER A 55 2.57 15.42 -6.23
N SER A 56 3.72 16.03 -6.50
CA SER A 56 4.74 15.48 -7.39
C SER A 56 5.58 14.38 -6.72
N GLY A 57 5.45 14.21 -5.40
CA GLY A 57 6.20 13.24 -4.62
C GLY A 57 5.38 12.00 -4.31
N PHE A 58 5.69 10.90 -5.00
CA PHE A 58 5.28 9.54 -4.65
C PHE A 58 6.46 8.78 -4.09
N MET A 59 6.19 7.87 -3.14
CA MET A 59 7.18 7.05 -2.47
C MET A 59 6.89 5.57 -2.72
N PRO A 60 7.87 4.76 -3.13
CA PRO A 60 7.65 3.34 -3.28
C PRO A 60 7.39 2.67 -1.93
N PHE A 61 6.54 1.65 -1.91
CA PHE A 61 6.27 0.82 -0.75
C PHE A 61 6.17 -0.66 -1.11
N ALA A 62 6.39 -1.51 -0.11
CA ALA A 62 5.99 -2.91 -0.11
C ALA A 62 5.06 -3.17 1.09
N ALA A 63 4.02 -3.97 0.87
CA ALA A 63 3.03 -4.26 1.89
C ALA A 63 2.47 -5.67 1.73
N THR A 64 1.90 -6.19 2.80
CA THR A 64 1.07 -7.41 2.77
C THR A 64 -0.39 -7.04 2.94
N VAL A 65 -1.26 -7.60 2.09
CA VAL A 65 -2.71 -7.49 2.29
C VAL A 65 -3.10 -8.36 3.49
N VAL A 66 -3.41 -7.75 4.62
CA VAL A 66 -3.74 -8.50 5.86
C VAL A 66 -5.23 -8.77 6.00
N ARG A 67 -6.07 -8.05 5.25
CA ARG A 67 -7.53 -8.25 5.25
C ARG A 67 -8.17 -7.66 4.00
N ALA A 68 -9.20 -8.33 3.50
CA ALA A 68 -10.13 -7.81 2.50
C ALA A 68 -11.57 -7.97 3.03
N ASP A 69 -12.37 -6.91 2.95
CA ASP A 69 -13.79 -6.89 3.31
C ASP A 69 -14.59 -6.57 2.05
N LEU A 70 -15.10 -7.62 1.40
CA LEU A 70 -15.87 -7.54 0.16
C LEU A 70 -17.22 -6.82 0.37
N ALA A 71 -17.82 -6.98 1.55
CA ALA A 71 -19.12 -6.36 1.85
C ALA A 71 -19.00 -4.84 2.02
N ARG A 72 -17.86 -4.36 2.55
CA ARG A 72 -17.57 -2.93 2.72
C ARG A 72 -16.76 -2.34 1.57
N GLY A 73 -16.25 -3.16 0.66
CA GLY A 73 -15.35 -2.74 -0.41
C GLY A 73 -14.07 -2.09 0.13
N SER A 74 -13.41 -2.74 1.09
CA SER A 74 -12.20 -2.19 1.73
C SER A 74 -11.14 -3.24 1.99
N SER A 75 -9.86 -2.86 1.91
CA SER A 75 -8.72 -3.72 2.22
C SER A 75 -7.77 -3.07 3.22
N ALA A 76 -7.16 -3.87 4.08
CA ALA A 76 -6.12 -3.41 5.01
C ALA A 76 -4.76 -3.94 4.56
N LEU A 77 -3.80 -3.04 4.48
CA LEU A 77 -2.40 -3.31 4.18
C LEU A 77 -1.55 -3.14 5.43
N CYS A 78 -0.58 -4.02 5.62
CA CYS A 78 0.51 -3.86 6.57
C CYS A 78 1.78 -3.53 5.78
N PHE A 79 2.35 -2.34 5.99
CA PHE A 79 3.60 -1.96 5.35
C PHE A 79 4.74 -2.77 5.94
N GLU A 80 5.63 -3.27 5.09
CA GLU A 80 6.83 -3.96 5.53
C GLU A 80 7.76 -2.95 6.22
N ASP A 81 8.22 -3.27 7.44
CA ASP A 81 9.11 -2.41 8.22
C ASP A 81 10.54 -2.52 7.70
N ASP A 82 10.77 -1.90 6.54
CA ASP A 82 12.09 -1.59 6.03
C ASP A 82 12.01 -0.16 5.52
N ARG A 83 12.65 0.76 6.25
CA ARG A 83 12.83 2.16 5.88
C ARG A 83 13.22 2.32 4.40
N THR A 84 12.29 2.41 3.44
CA THR A 84 12.58 2.77 2.03
C THR A 84 13.90 2.16 1.55
N ALA A 85 14.15 0.89 1.89
CA ALA A 85 15.51 0.36 1.88
C ALA A 85 15.85 0.03 0.44
N ARG A 86 16.36 1.05 -0.27
CA ARG A 86 17.12 0.92 -1.52
C ARG A 86 16.65 -0.24 -2.38
N LEU A 87 15.42 -0.17 -2.88
CA LEU A 87 15.08 -0.94 -4.07
C LEU A 87 15.84 -0.27 -5.21
N ASN A 88 17.10 -0.66 -5.38
CA ASN A 88 17.80 -0.51 -6.65
C ASN A 88 17.03 -1.40 -7.62
N PHE A 89 16.11 -0.81 -8.37
CA PHE A 89 15.44 -1.49 -9.47
C PHE A 89 16.44 -1.52 -10.63
N HIS A 90 16.91 -2.72 -10.98
CA HIS A 90 17.49 -2.96 -12.31
C HIS A 90 16.31 -3.22 -13.26
N ASP A 91 16.25 -2.49 -14.36
CA ASP A 91 15.19 -2.52 -15.38
C ASP A 91 15.20 -3.80 -16.27
N ASP A 92 15.68 -4.95 -15.78
CA ASP A 92 15.99 -6.09 -16.66
C ASP A 92 14.93 -7.22 -16.73
N ASP A 93 13.81 -7.16 -16.00
CA ASP A 93 12.82 -8.26 -16.01
C ASP A 93 11.71 -8.14 -17.08
N PHE A 94 11.84 -7.24 -18.06
CA PHE A 94 10.93 -7.14 -19.21
C PHE A 94 11.45 -7.76 -20.52
N ALA A 95 12.44 -8.66 -20.45
CA ALA A 95 12.99 -9.32 -21.63
C ALA A 95 13.14 -10.84 -21.46
N ALA A 96 12.03 -11.57 -21.30
CA ALA A 96 12.02 -13.02 -21.56
C ALA A 96 10.63 -13.56 -21.91
N LEU A 97 9.92 -12.93 -22.84
CA LEU A 97 8.87 -13.56 -23.63
C LEU A 97 8.91 -13.04 -25.07
N GLN A 98 9.93 -13.48 -25.82
CA GLN A 98 9.89 -13.63 -27.28
C GLN A 98 10.34 -15.03 -27.65
#